data_AF-A0A8J9VBP1-F1
#
_entry.id   AF-A0A8J9VBP1-F1
#
_cell.length_a   1.000
_cell.length_b   1.000
_cell.length_c   1.000
_cell.angle_alpha   90.00
_cell.angle_beta   90.00
_cell.angle_gamma   90.00
#
_symmetry.space_group_name_H-M   'P 1'
#
loop_
_entity.id
_entity.type
_entity.pdbx_description
1 polymer ?
#
loop_
_entity_poly.entity_id
_entity_poly.type
_entity_poly.pdbx_seq_one_letter_code
_entity_poly.pdbx_strand_id
1 'polypeptide(L)'
;MARLRNDSNLKLGFPHTPETQAKTVFDLLFEQKVGVADIDMVQSLGKGTFDFDLSFTSVAVRRRVFQALRAKPELAVLSFGGDDVVVITATSIPGSLDDNVVRRWLSQFCTVQSARFCTYISHPTVKNGHRQYRVVLKAGRHVPGVTYMGGRPVFSRYVGQPLICGKCNEVGHIARDCPHIVCG
;
A
#
# COMPACT_ATOMS: atom_id res chain seq x y z
N MET A 1 -21.65 -5.67 -17.71
CA MET A 1 -21.31 -4.55 -16.80
C MET A 1 -19.83 -4.26 -16.94
N ALA A 2 -19.46 -3.10 -17.46
CA ALA A 2 -18.05 -2.74 -17.64
C ALA A 2 -17.40 -2.57 -16.26
N ARG A 3 -16.49 -3.49 -15.90
CA ARG A 3 -15.57 -3.24 -14.78
C ARG A 3 -14.67 -2.09 -15.21
N LEU A 4 -14.83 -0.92 -14.60
CA LEU A 4 -13.83 0.13 -14.71
C LEU A 4 -12.48 -0.48 -14.32
N ARG A 5 -11.46 -0.29 -15.16
CA ARG A 5 -10.05 -0.51 -14.79
C ARG A 5 -9.70 0.58 -13.79
N ASN A 6 -10.08 0.37 -12.54
CA ASN A 6 -10.26 1.43 -11.56
C ASN A 6 -8.99 1.66 -10.70
N ASP A 7 -7.93 0.91 -10.96
CA ASP A 7 -6.70 0.89 -10.15
C ASP A 7 -5.85 2.17 -10.27
N SER A 8 -6.14 3.03 -11.26
CA SER A 8 -5.47 4.30 -11.51
C SER A 8 -6.26 5.53 -11.03
N ASN A 9 -7.39 5.35 -10.36
CA ASN A 9 -8.29 6.45 -10.00
C ASN A 9 -8.25 6.77 -8.50
N LEU A 10 -8.53 8.02 -8.14
CA LEU A 10 -8.65 8.50 -6.76
C LEU A 10 -9.80 9.48 -6.62
N LYS A 11 -10.47 9.46 -5.47
CA LYS A 11 -11.27 10.60 -5.00
C LYS A 11 -10.41 11.45 -4.08
N LEU A 12 -10.45 12.75 -4.28
CA LEU A 12 -9.83 13.73 -3.38
C LEU A 12 -10.90 14.73 -2.94
N GLY A 13 -11.17 14.78 -1.65
CA GLY A 13 -12.03 15.77 -1.01
C GLY A 13 -11.22 16.73 -0.15
N PHE A 14 -11.59 18.01 -0.20
CA PHE A 14 -11.00 19.07 0.63
C PHE A 14 -11.95 19.52 1.75
N PRO A 15 -11.44 20.15 2.82
CA PRO A 15 -12.28 20.78 3.83
C PRO A 15 -13.19 21.84 3.21
N HIS A 16 -14.42 21.96 3.73
CA HIS A 16 -15.39 23.00 3.37
C HIS A 16 -14.95 24.40 3.87
N THR A 17 -13.83 24.89 3.37
CA THR A 17 -13.28 26.24 3.59
C THR A 17 -13.37 27.04 2.28
N PRO A 18 -13.29 28.38 2.29
CA PRO A 18 -13.63 29.17 1.10
C PRO A 18 -12.81 28.79 -0.15
N GLU A 19 -13.53 28.61 -1.27
CA GLU A 19 -13.07 28.43 -2.66
C GLU A 19 -11.86 27.52 -2.90
N THR A 20 -12.02 26.22 -2.65
CA THR A 20 -11.12 25.23 -3.27
C THR A 20 -11.46 25.08 -4.76
N GLN A 21 -10.48 25.32 -5.63
CA GLN A 21 -10.65 25.23 -7.09
C GLN A 21 -9.79 24.10 -7.66
N ALA A 22 -10.01 23.72 -8.93
CA ALA A 22 -9.18 22.72 -9.61
C ALA A 22 -7.68 23.08 -9.59
N LYS A 23 -7.34 24.37 -9.57
CA LYS A 23 -5.95 24.85 -9.39
C LYS A 23 -5.31 24.29 -8.12
N THR A 24 -6.04 24.24 -7.01
CA THR A 24 -5.58 23.70 -5.72
C THR A 24 -5.24 22.21 -5.81
N VAL A 25 -5.97 21.46 -6.64
CA VAL A 25 -5.65 20.04 -6.91
C VAL A 25 -4.29 19.92 -7.60
N PHE A 26 -4.06 20.72 -8.65
CA PHE A 26 -2.80 20.68 -9.39
C PHE A 26 -1.62 21.11 -8.51
N ASP A 27 -1.75 22.18 -7.74
CA ASP A 27 -0.71 22.65 -6.81
C ASP A 27 -0.31 21.52 -5.86
N LEU A 28 -1.30 20.83 -5.28
CA LEU A 28 -1.09 19.72 -4.37
C LEU A 28 -0.48 18.48 -5.04
N LEU A 29 -0.83 18.18 -6.29
CA LEU A 29 -0.19 17.10 -7.06
C LEU A 29 1.26 17.46 -7.42
N PHE A 30 1.54 18.72 -7.77
CA PHE A 30 2.88 19.19 -8.08
C PHE A 30 3.81 19.16 -6.86
N GLU A 31 3.30 19.47 -5.66
CA GLU A 31 4.03 19.25 -4.40
C GLU A 31 4.47 17.78 -4.23
N GLN A 32 3.68 16.83 -4.73
CA GLN A 32 4.01 15.40 -4.71
C GLN A 32 4.89 14.95 -5.88
N LYS A 33 5.49 15.89 -6.61
CA LYS A 33 6.32 15.65 -7.80
C LYS A 33 5.60 14.85 -8.89
N VAL A 34 4.29 15.06 -9.04
CA VAL A 34 3.49 14.49 -10.13
C VAL A 34 3.50 15.46 -11.29
N GLY A 35 4.02 15.05 -12.45
CA GLY A 35 3.99 15.90 -13.64
C GLY A 35 2.62 15.89 -14.33
N VAL A 36 2.33 16.88 -15.16
CA VAL A 36 1.09 16.90 -15.97
C VAL A 36 0.98 15.64 -16.85
N ALA A 37 2.11 15.13 -17.36
CA ALA A 37 2.16 13.89 -18.16
C ALA A 37 1.78 12.63 -17.36
N ASP A 38 1.78 12.69 -16.03
CA ASP A 38 1.36 11.58 -15.17
C ASP A 38 -0.15 11.60 -14.87
N ILE A 39 -0.85 12.67 -15.26
CA ILE A 39 -2.25 12.93 -14.96
C ILE A 39 -3.07 12.70 -16.24
N ASP A 40 -4.05 11.81 -16.16
CA ASP A 40 -4.98 11.52 -17.26
C ASP A 40 -6.25 12.38 -17.16
N MET A 41 -6.75 12.59 -15.94
CA MET A 41 -8.00 13.33 -15.72
C MET A 41 -8.05 13.98 -14.33
N VAL A 42 -8.64 15.18 -14.27
CA VAL A 42 -9.11 15.84 -13.03
C VAL A 42 -10.55 16.31 -13.28
N GLN A 43 -11.51 15.72 -12.58
CA GLN A 43 -12.94 16.06 -12.70
C GLN A 43 -13.48 16.60 -11.38
N SER A 44 -14.05 17.80 -11.39
CA SER A 44 -14.86 18.29 -10.26
C SER A 44 -16.22 17.60 -10.25
N LEU A 45 -16.64 17.11 -9.08
CA LEU A 45 -17.86 16.28 -8.95
C LEU A 45 -19.15 17.07 -8.73
N GLY A 46 -19.13 18.40 -8.79
CA GLY A 46 -20.35 19.21 -8.68
C GLY A 46 -20.09 20.69 -8.38
N LYS A 47 -21.11 21.53 -8.60
CA LYS A 47 -21.07 22.93 -8.18
C LYS A 47 -21.15 23.00 -6.65
N GLY A 48 -20.14 23.59 -6.03
CA GLY A 48 -20.05 23.72 -4.58
C GLY A 48 -19.58 22.46 -3.84
N THR A 49 -19.17 21.41 -4.55
CA THR A 49 -18.47 20.28 -3.94
C THR A 49 -16.97 20.54 -3.90
N PHE A 50 -16.32 20.04 -2.86
CA PHE A 50 -14.88 20.11 -2.65
C PHE A 50 -14.20 18.81 -3.05
N ASP A 51 -14.90 18.03 -3.90
CA ASP A 51 -14.59 16.66 -4.26
C ASP A 51 -14.18 16.59 -5.73
N PHE A 52 -13.09 15.88 -5.98
CA PHE A 52 -12.50 15.68 -7.29
C PHE A 52 -12.23 14.20 -7.55
N ASP A 53 -12.53 13.76 -8.77
CA ASP A 53 -12.05 12.49 -9.29
C ASP A 53 -10.76 12.73 -10.08
N LEU A 54 -9.73 11.96 -9.75
CA LEU A 54 -8.42 11.99 -10.37
C LEU A 54 -8.17 10.66 -11.07
N SER A 55 -7.63 10.70 -12.28
CA SER A 55 -7.10 9.53 -12.98
C SER A 55 -5.66 9.79 -13.37
N PHE A 56 -4.80 8.79 -13.20
CA PHE A 56 -3.38 8.88 -13.53
C PHE A 56 -3.04 7.93 -14.67
N THR A 57 -2.01 8.27 -15.44
CA THR A 57 -1.53 7.44 -16.55
C THR A 57 -0.91 6.12 -16.08
N SER A 58 -0.60 6.00 -14.78
CA SER A 58 -0.03 4.80 -14.17
C SER A 58 -0.55 4.55 -12.75
N VAL A 59 -0.83 3.27 -12.46
CA VAL A 59 -1.16 2.77 -11.11
C VAL A 59 -0.05 3.08 -10.10
N ALA A 60 1.21 3.10 -10.54
CA ALA A 60 2.35 3.41 -9.67
C ALA A 60 2.34 4.88 -9.22
N VAL A 61 2.03 5.81 -10.13
CA VAL A 61 1.86 7.23 -9.82
C VAL A 61 0.70 7.39 -8.86
N ARG A 62 -0.48 6.85 -9.23
CA ARG A 62 -1.68 6.93 -8.38
C ARG A 62 -1.42 6.41 -6.97
N ARG A 63 -0.75 5.27 -6.80
CA ARG A 63 -0.47 4.72 -5.47
C ARG A 63 0.46 5.61 -4.65
N ARG A 64 1.51 6.18 -5.27
CA ARG A 64 2.41 7.12 -4.60
C ARG A 64 1.64 8.36 -4.12
N VAL A 65 0.79 8.92 -4.98
CA VAL A 65 -0.08 10.05 -4.65
C VAL A 65 -1.03 9.70 -3.52
N PHE A 66 -1.72 8.56 -3.60
CA PHE A 66 -2.62 8.09 -2.56
C PHE A 66 -1.95 8.03 -1.18
N GLN A 67 -0.76 7.43 -1.11
CA GLN A 67 -0.02 7.32 0.15
C GLN A 67 0.40 8.68 0.69
N ALA A 68 0.88 9.58 -0.17
CA ALA A 68 1.30 10.92 0.22
C ALA A 68 0.13 11.77 0.72
N LEU A 69 -1.00 11.74 0.02
CA LEU A 69 -2.16 12.56 0.35
C LEU A 69 -2.95 12.01 1.55
N ARG A 70 -2.97 10.69 1.77
CA ARG A 70 -3.63 10.10 2.95
C ARG A 70 -2.93 10.46 4.26
N ALA A 71 -1.65 10.86 4.21
CA ALA A 71 -0.93 11.35 5.39
C ALA A 71 -1.39 12.75 5.84
N LYS A 72 -2.19 13.45 5.02
CA LYS A 72 -2.75 14.78 5.31
C LYS A 72 -4.16 14.64 5.90
N PRO A 73 -4.35 14.81 7.22
CA PRO A 73 -5.63 14.54 7.89
C PRO A 73 -6.77 15.46 7.45
N GLU A 74 -6.44 16.63 6.87
CA GLU A 74 -7.39 17.58 6.33
C GLU A 74 -8.03 17.11 5.00
N LEU A 75 -7.46 16.12 4.34
CA LEU A 75 -7.93 15.63 3.03
C LEU A 75 -8.72 14.33 3.17
N ALA A 76 -9.86 14.28 2.48
CA ALA A 76 -10.63 13.05 2.29
C ALA A 76 -10.13 12.34 1.03
N VAL A 77 -9.15 11.45 1.17
CA VAL A 77 -8.60 10.68 0.04
C VAL A 77 -9.24 9.29 -0.01
N LEU A 78 -10.07 9.03 -1.02
CA LEU A 78 -10.62 7.70 -1.27
C LEU A 78 -10.01 7.11 -2.53
N SER A 79 -10.04 5.79 -2.62
CA SER A 79 -9.72 5.12 -3.87
C SER A 79 -10.91 4.39 -4.43
N PHE A 80 -11.11 4.54 -5.74
CA PHE A 80 -12.12 3.81 -6.49
C PHE A 80 -11.52 2.50 -6.96
N GLY A 81 -11.27 1.61 -6.02
CA GLY A 81 -10.46 0.41 -6.18
C GLY A 81 -10.13 0.03 -4.76
N GLY A 82 -10.19 -1.25 -4.40
CA GLY A 82 -9.99 -1.67 -3.02
C GLY A 82 -8.55 -1.46 -2.52
N ASP A 83 -8.00 -0.24 -2.61
CA ASP A 83 -6.58 0.12 -2.54
C ASP A 83 -6.04 0.29 -1.13
N ASP A 84 -6.92 0.24 -0.15
CA ASP A 84 -6.51 -0.15 1.19
C ASP A 84 -6.01 -1.59 1.20
N VAL A 85 -6.51 -2.41 0.27
CA VAL A 85 -6.18 -3.82 0.18
C VAL A 85 -4.96 -4.07 -0.69
N VAL A 86 -3.87 -4.51 -0.06
CA VAL A 86 -2.66 -4.99 -0.73
C VAL A 86 -2.56 -6.51 -0.61
N VAL A 87 -1.89 -7.13 -1.58
CA VAL A 87 -1.53 -8.55 -1.51
C VAL A 87 -0.05 -8.67 -1.12
N ILE A 88 0.19 -9.17 0.09
CA ILE A 88 1.54 -9.50 0.56
C ILE A 88 1.86 -10.92 0.14
N THR A 89 2.95 -11.11 -0.60
CA THR A 89 3.54 -12.43 -0.84
C THR A 89 4.65 -12.66 0.18
N ALA A 90 4.45 -13.67 1.03
CA ALA A 90 5.44 -14.12 2.00
C ALA A 90 6.09 -15.43 1.54
N THR A 91 7.41 -15.49 1.63
CA THR A 91 8.24 -16.61 1.17
C THR A 91 9.18 -17.09 2.26
N SER A 92 9.72 -18.29 2.11
CA SER A 92 10.62 -18.94 3.09
C SER A 92 9.97 -19.24 4.44
N ILE A 93 8.64 -19.21 4.54
CA ILE A 93 7.93 -19.61 5.76
C ILE A 93 8.05 -21.14 5.93
N PRO A 94 8.45 -21.64 7.11
CA PRO A 94 8.41 -23.07 7.37
C PRO A 94 7.05 -23.68 7.04
N GLY A 95 7.05 -24.82 6.33
CA GLY A 95 5.82 -25.53 5.99
C GLY A 95 5.02 -25.97 7.22
N SER A 96 5.73 -26.28 8.31
CA SER A 96 5.16 -26.65 9.61
C SER A 96 4.75 -25.45 10.49
N LEU A 97 5.11 -24.21 10.12
CA LEU A 97 4.75 -23.04 10.92
C LEU A 97 3.27 -22.70 10.72
N ASP A 98 2.52 -22.65 11.82
CA ASP A 98 1.11 -22.26 11.81
C ASP A 98 0.92 -20.86 11.20
N ASP A 99 -0.08 -20.73 10.32
CA ASP A 99 -0.47 -19.46 9.72
C ASP A 99 -0.89 -18.41 10.76
N ASN A 100 -1.41 -18.84 11.91
CA ASN A 100 -1.80 -17.96 13.00
C ASN A 100 -0.61 -17.15 13.53
N VAL A 101 0.60 -17.72 13.53
CA VAL A 101 1.82 -16.99 13.93
C VAL A 101 2.10 -15.86 12.94
N VAL A 102 2.00 -16.13 11.64
CA VAL A 102 2.21 -15.15 10.57
C VAL A 102 1.15 -14.06 10.62
N ARG A 103 -0.12 -14.44 10.80
CA ARG A 103 -1.26 -13.50 10.93
C ARG A 103 -1.12 -12.60 12.15
N ARG A 104 -0.70 -13.14 13.30
CA ARG A 104 -0.47 -12.38 14.52
C ARG A 104 0.69 -11.39 14.38
N TRP A 105 1.71 -11.73 13.60
CA TRP A 105 2.78 -10.78 13.27
C TRP A 105 2.28 -9.68 12.31
N LEU A 106 1.59 -10.07 11.23
CA LEU A 106 1.01 -9.14 10.26
C LEU A 106 0.02 -8.15 10.91
N SER A 107 -0.71 -8.59 11.94
CA SER A 107 -1.71 -7.76 12.63
C SER A 107 -1.12 -6.50 13.28
N GLN A 108 0.20 -6.42 13.47
CA GLN A 108 0.88 -5.23 13.96
C GLN A 108 0.83 -4.09 12.94
N PHE A 109 0.82 -4.42 11.65
CA PHE A 109 0.96 -3.47 10.53
C PHE A 109 -0.31 -3.33 9.69
N CYS A 110 -1.16 -4.36 9.68
CA CYS A 110 -2.30 -4.45 8.77
C CYS A 110 -3.44 -5.29 9.35
N THR A 111 -4.62 -5.21 8.75
CA THR A 111 -5.75 -6.09 9.02
C THR A 111 -5.80 -7.17 7.94
N VAL A 112 -5.59 -8.44 8.31
CA VAL A 112 -5.61 -9.56 7.37
C VAL A 112 -7.05 -9.94 7.04
N GLN A 113 -7.44 -9.83 5.77
CA GLN A 113 -8.77 -10.21 5.30
C GLN A 113 -8.82 -11.68 4.89
N SER A 114 -7.81 -12.16 4.17
CA SER A 114 -7.72 -13.56 3.76
C SER A 114 -6.27 -14.00 3.52
N ALA A 115 -6.06 -15.30 3.51
CA ALA A 115 -4.77 -15.92 3.18
C ALA A 115 -4.97 -17.00 2.11
N ARG A 116 -3.97 -17.15 1.24
CA ARG A 116 -3.90 -18.19 0.21
C ARG A 116 -2.55 -18.88 0.28
N PHE A 117 -2.57 -20.19 0.40
CA PHE A 117 -1.38 -21.03 0.26
C PHE A 117 -1.24 -21.37 -1.21
N CYS A 118 -0.20 -20.84 -1.85
CA CYS A 118 0.02 -21.05 -3.28
C CYS A 118 0.48 -22.48 -3.56
N THR A 119 0.12 -22.96 -4.74
CA THR A 119 0.43 -24.31 -5.23
C THR A 119 1.11 -24.23 -6.58
N TYR A 120 1.66 -25.34 -7.05
CA TYR A 120 2.20 -25.42 -8.41
C TYR A 120 1.07 -25.48 -9.43
N ILE A 121 1.20 -24.75 -10.53
CA ILE A 121 0.19 -24.75 -11.61
C ILE A 121 0.03 -26.18 -12.19
N SER A 122 1.13 -26.90 -12.36
CA SER A 122 1.13 -28.29 -12.85
C SER A 122 0.61 -29.30 -11.83
N HIS A 123 0.67 -28.98 -10.53
CA HIS A 123 0.27 -29.87 -9.44
C HIS A 123 -0.51 -29.07 -8.38
N PRO A 124 -1.81 -28.77 -8.62
CA PRO A 124 -2.58 -27.82 -7.82
C PRO A 124 -2.82 -28.25 -6.36
N THR A 125 -2.59 -29.52 -6.02
CA THR A 125 -2.68 -30.05 -4.65
C THR A 125 -1.40 -29.85 -3.84
N VAL A 126 -0.28 -29.54 -4.50
CA VAL A 126 1.05 -29.42 -3.85
C VAL A 126 1.37 -27.95 -3.60
N LYS A 127 1.49 -27.59 -2.32
CA LYS A 127 1.87 -26.23 -1.89
C LYS A 127 3.31 -25.92 -2.30
N ASN A 128 3.55 -24.71 -2.82
CA ASN A 128 4.87 -24.27 -3.26
C ASN A 128 5.64 -23.45 -2.19
N GLY A 129 5.12 -23.42 -0.95
CA GLY A 129 5.72 -22.67 0.16
C GLY A 129 5.46 -21.17 0.17
N HIS A 130 4.88 -20.60 -0.89
CA HIS A 130 4.48 -19.18 -0.91
C HIS A 130 3.11 -19.02 -0.26
N ARG A 131 2.98 -18.01 0.60
CA ARG A 131 1.70 -17.60 1.20
C ARG A 131 1.37 -16.19 0.75
N GLN A 132 0.13 -15.97 0.33
CA GLN A 132 -0.37 -14.66 -0.09
C GLN A 132 -1.43 -14.18 0.89
N TYR A 133 -1.31 -12.95 1.37
CA TYR A 133 -2.24 -12.35 2.31
C TYR A 133 -2.89 -11.13 1.68
N ARG A 134 -4.21 -11.13 1.61
CA ARG A 134 -5.00 -9.96 1.25
C ARG A 134 -5.21 -9.15 2.52
N VAL A 135 -4.68 -7.94 2.60
CA VAL A 135 -4.63 -7.17 3.85
C VAL A 135 -4.94 -5.70 3.64
N VAL A 136 -5.48 -5.04 4.66
CA VAL A 136 -5.58 -3.58 4.73
C VAL A 136 -4.45 -2.99 5.57
N LEU A 137 -3.58 -2.16 5.01
CA LEU A 137 -2.48 -1.54 5.78
C LEU A 137 -3.05 -0.54 6.80
N LYS A 138 -2.49 -0.53 8.02
CA LYS A 138 -2.79 0.52 9.01
C LYS A 138 -2.10 1.83 8.58
N ALA A 139 -2.73 2.96 8.88
CA ALA A 139 -2.17 4.28 8.55
C ALA A 139 -0.76 4.46 9.15
N GLY A 140 0.20 4.89 8.33
CA GLY A 140 1.59 5.13 8.74
C GLY A 140 2.38 3.87 9.14
N ARG A 141 1.85 2.67 8.93
CA ARG A 141 2.53 1.40 9.23
C ARG A 141 2.76 0.60 7.96
N HIS A 142 3.96 0.05 7.83
CA HIS A 142 4.33 -0.80 6.70
C HIS A 142 4.88 -2.13 7.19
N VAL A 143 4.67 -3.18 6.39
CA VAL A 143 5.19 -4.50 6.72
C VAL A 143 6.68 -4.57 6.36
N PRO A 144 7.56 -4.99 7.28
CA PRO A 144 8.99 -5.14 7.01
C PRO A 144 9.26 -6.15 5.88
N GLY A 145 10.25 -5.86 5.04
CA GLY A 145 10.64 -6.74 3.92
C GLY A 145 11.21 -8.08 4.37
N VAL A 146 11.81 -8.11 5.56
CA VAL A 146 12.35 -9.32 6.19
C VAL A 146 11.94 -9.37 7.65
N THR A 147 11.71 -10.58 8.14
CA THR A 147 11.46 -10.88 9.55
C THR A 147 11.98 -12.28 9.84
N TYR A 148 12.15 -12.65 11.11
CA TYR A 148 12.59 -13.99 11.50
C TYR A 148 11.43 -14.77 12.10
N MET A 149 11.13 -15.95 11.54
CA MET A 149 10.09 -16.84 12.04
C MET A 149 10.55 -18.29 11.96
N GLY A 150 10.42 -19.03 13.06
CA GLY A 150 10.82 -20.44 13.13
C GLY A 150 12.31 -20.64 12.80
N GLY A 151 13.18 -19.76 13.29
CA GLY A 151 14.64 -19.87 13.17
C GLY A 151 15.23 -19.51 11.80
N ARG A 152 14.45 -18.91 10.88
CA ARG A 152 14.94 -18.51 9.56
C ARG A 152 14.32 -17.18 9.08
N PRO A 153 14.97 -16.49 8.12
CA PRO A 153 14.40 -15.31 7.52
C PRO A 153 13.18 -15.65 6.66
N VAL A 154 12.12 -14.87 6.86
CA VAL A 154 10.89 -14.84 6.06
C VAL A 154 10.86 -13.51 5.32
N PHE A 155 10.64 -13.55 4.01
CA PHE A 155 10.59 -12.35 3.18
C PHE A 155 9.15 -12.02 2.84
N SER A 156 8.75 -10.78 3.06
CA SER A 156 7.42 -10.28 2.73
C SER A 156 7.54 -9.19 1.67
N ARG A 157 6.80 -9.34 0.58
CA ARG A 157 6.80 -8.38 -0.54
C ARG A 157 5.39 -7.99 -0.93
N TYR A 158 5.19 -6.69 -1.12
CA TYR A 158 3.98 -6.15 -1.76
C TYR A 158 4.35 -4.93 -2.61
N VAL A 159 3.50 -4.62 -3.58
CA VAL A 159 3.79 -3.53 -4.52
C VAL A 159 3.65 -2.19 -3.81
N GLY A 160 4.69 -1.36 -3.85
CA GLY A 160 4.74 -0.08 -3.14
C GLY A 160 5.23 -0.18 -1.69
N GLN A 161 5.82 -1.32 -1.30
CA GLN A 161 6.51 -1.45 -0.03
C GLN A 161 7.71 -0.49 0.02
N PRO A 162 7.79 0.40 1.03
CA PRO A 162 8.93 1.29 1.16
C PRO A 162 10.18 0.53 1.59
N LEU A 163 11.34 1.17 1.41
CA LEU A 163 12.60 0.66 1.94
C LEU A 163 12.57 0.75 3.47
N ILE A 164 12.35 -0.38 4.14
CA ILE A 164 12.25 -0.48 5.60
C ILE A 164 13.44 -1.26 6.14
N CYS A 165 14.06 -0.72 7.19
CA CYS A 165 15.14 -1.37 7.90
C CYS A 165 14.62 -2.60 8.65
N GLY A 166 15.20 -3.78 8.37
CA GLY A 166 14.84 -5.02 9.05
C GLY A 166 15.27 -5.12 10.52
N LYS A 167 15.97 -4.11 11.07
CA LYS A 167 16.37 -4.03 12.49
C LYS A 167 15.43 -3.14 13.30
N CYS A 168 15.26 -1.88 12.92
CA CYS A 168 14.43 -0.91 13.65
C CYS A 168 13.03 -0.69 13.07
N ASN A 169 12.73 -1.26 11.89
CA ASN A 169 11.47 -1.06 11.15
C ASN A 169 11.19 0.39 10.71
N GLU A 170 12.21 1.26 10.69
CA GLU A 170 12.09 2.61 10.13
C GLU A 170 12.31 2.62 8.61
N VAL A 171 11.75 3.65 7.96
CA VAL A 171 11.90 3.86 6.53
C VAL A 171 13.20 4.60 6.19
N GLY A 172 13.73 4.36 4.99
CA GLY A 172 14.81 5.17 4.41
C GLY A 172 16.22 4.57 4.50
N HIS A 173 16.41 3.41 5.15
CA HIS A 173 17.71 2.74 5.21
C HIS A 173 17.57 1.21 5.30
N ILE A 174 18.66 0.48 5.04
CA ILE A 174 18.73 -0.99 5.20
C ILE A 174 19.38 -1.36 6.53
N ALA A 175 19.21 -2.62 6.97
CA ALA A 175 19.75 -3.11 8.24
C ALA A 175 21.29 -2.95 8.41
N ARG A 176 22.05 -2.91 7.31
CA ARG A 176 23.49 -2.65 7.31
C ARG A 176 23.81 -1.22 7.75
N ASP A 177 22.97 -0.27 7.36
CA ASP A 177 23.17 1.17 7.58
C ASP A 177 22.30 1.69 8.74
N CYS A 178 21.82 0.78 9.60
CA CYS A 178 20.94 1.14 10.70
C CYS A 178 21.71 1.89 11.80
N PRO A 179 21.27 3.10 12.19
CA PRO A 179 21.91 3.86 13.26
C PRO A 179 21.61 3.28 14.64
N HIS A 180 20.61 2.41 14.76
CA HIS A 180 20.27 1.75 16.00
C HIS A 180 21.09 0.49 16.21
N ILE A 181 21.78 0.43 17.34
CA ILE A 181 22.32 -0.81 17.89
C ILE A 181 21.13 -1.55 18.52
N VAL A 182 20.61 -2.54 17.80
CA VAL A 182 19.56 -3.43 18.31
C VAL A 182 20.23 -4.72 18.77
N CYS A 183 20.09 -5.09 20.04
CA CYS A 183 20.55 -6.40 20.51
C CYS A 183 19.74 -7.49 19.80
N GLY A 184 20.45 -8.44 19.16
CA GLY A 184 19.87 -9.58 18.45
C GLY A 184 19.46 -10.69 19.39
#